data_AF-A0A7D5ZIL5-F1
#
_entry.id   AF-A0A7D5ZIL5-F1
#
_cell.length_a   1.000
_cell.length_b   1.000
_cell.length_c   1.000
_cell.angle_alpha   90.00
_cell.angle_beta   90.00
_cell.angle_gamma   90.00
#
_symmetry.space_group_name_H-M   'P 1'
#
loop_
_entity.id
_entity.type
_entity.pdbx_description
1 polymer ?
#
loop_
_entity_poly.entity_id
_entity_poly.type
_entity_poly.pdbx_seq_one_letter_code
_entity_poly.pdbx_strand_id
1 'polypeptide(L)' 'MENTPLSTLFSSEIGLLSVFTIGFVMCMAVYIYFYVRKQIKHDTEANQGKD' A
#
# COMPACT_ATOMS: atom_id res chain seq x y z
N MET A 1 -7.44 -33.94 10.41
CA MET A 1 -7.34 -33.09 9.22
C MET A 1 -6.49 -31.90 9.64
N GLU A 2 -5.25 -31.82 9.18
CA GLU A 2 -4.36 -30.72 9.56
C GLU A 2 -4.79 -29.47 8.79
N ASN A 3 -5.46 -28.54 9.47
CA ASN A 3 -5.80 -27.25 8.93
C ASN A 3 -4.62 -26.29 9.15
N THR A 4 -3.62 -26.32 8.28
CA THR A 4 -2.58 -25.28 8.22
C THR A 4 -2.91 -24.28 7.10
N PRO A 5 -3.89 -23.36 7.29
CA PRO A 5 -4.31 -22.41 6.26
C PRO A 5 -3.20 -21.44 5.85
N LEU A 6 -2.22 -21.20 6.73
CA LEU A 6 -1.05 -20.38 6.43
C LEU A 6 -0.05 -21.10 5.51
N SER A 7 0.14 -22.43 5.64
CA SER A 7 1.05 -23.15 4.75
C SER A 7 0.50 -23.20 3.33
N THR A 8 -0.82 -23.31 3.16
CA THR A 8 -1.47 -23.21 1.83
C THR A 8 -1.25 -21.84 1.19
N LEU A 9 -1.29 -20.76 1.96
CA LEU A 9 -1.04 -19.40 1.44
C LEU A 9 0.41 -19.19 0.97
N PHE A 10 1.39 -19.86 1.58
CA PHE A 10 2.80 -19.70 1.21
C PHE A 10 3.33 -20.80 0.26
N SER A 11 2.71 -21.98 0.25
CA SER A 11 3.15 -23.13 -0.54
C SER A 11 2.34 -23.36 -1.81
N SER A 12 1.17 -22.72 -1.96
CA SER A 12 0.38 -22.78 -3.19
C SER A 12 0.75 -21.63 -4.14
N GLU A 13 0.82 -21.93 -5.44
CA GLU A 13 1.07 -20.94 -6.51
C GLU A 13 0.08 -19.76 -6.45
N ILE A 14 -1.19 -20.06 -6.16
CA ILE A 14 -2.26 -19.07 -6.01
C ILE A 14 -2.11 -18.27 -4.72
N GLY A 15 -1.67 -18.92 -3.64
CA GLY A 15 -1.44 -18.30 -2.34
C GLY A 15 -0.39 -17.20 -2.43
N LEU A 16 0.74 -17.48 -3.08
CA LEU A 16 1.84 -16.51 -3.22
C LEU A 16 1.44 -15.28 -4.04
N LEU A 17 0.71 -15.46 -5.15
CA LEU A 17 0.14 -14.38 -5.94
C LEU A 17 -0.81 -13.50 -5.11
N SER A 18 -1.68 -14.12 -4.30
CA SER A 18 -2.61 -13.37 -3.45
C SER A 18 -1.90 -12.52 -2.39
N VAL A 19 -0.87 -13.07 -1.72
CA VAL A 19 -0.06 -12.36 -0.73
C VAL A 19 0.69 -11.20 -1.38
N PHE A 20 1.23 -11.42 -2.59
CA PHE A 20 1.88 -10.36 -3.35
C PHE A 20 0.91 -9.24 -3.72
N THR A 21 -0.29 -9.57 -4.22
CA THR A 21 -1.31 -8.57 -4.54
C THR A 21 -1.74 -7.77 -3.32
N ILE A 22 -1.98 -8.42 -2.18
CA ILE A 22 -2.33 -7.76 -0.92
C ILE A 22 -1.20 -6.82 -0.49
N GLY A 23 0.05 -7.28 -0.52
CA GLY A 23 1.22 -6.46 -0.21
C GLY A 23 1.36 -5.25 -1.13
N PHE A 24 1.16 -5.44 -2.44
CA PHE A 24 1.20 -4.37 -3.44
C PHE A 24 0.14 -3.30 -3.16
N VAL A 25 -1.11 -3.70 -2.92
CA VAL A 25 -2.20 -2.75 -2.61
C VAL A 25 -1.92 -1.99 -1.31
N MET A 26 -1.40 -2.66 -0.28
CA MET A 26 -1.02 -2.02 0.98
C MET A 26 0.09 -0.97 0.78
N CYS A 27 1.14 -1.31 0.03
CA CYS A 27 2.20 -0.35 -0.33
C CYS A 27 1.65 0.84 -1.12
N MET A 28 0.72 0.59 -2.05
CA MET A 28 0.14 1.63 -2.91
C MET A 28 -0.75 2.58 -2.09
N ALA A 29 -1.53 2.06 -1.14
CA ALA A 29 -2.31 2.87 -0.21
C ALA A 29 -1.43 3.78 0.66
N VAL A 30 -0.33 3.24 1.21
CA VAL A 30 0.65 4.03 1.96
C VAL A 30 1.29 5.09 1.06
N TYR A 31 1.72 4.70 -0.15
CA TYR A 31 2.33 5.62 -1.10
C TYR A 31 1.40 6.79 -1.44
N ILE A 32 0.13 6.53 -1.75
CA ILE A 32 -0.87 7.58 -2.04
C ILE A 32 -1.03 8.48 -0.82
N TYR A 33 -1.17 7.92 0.39
CA TYR A 33 -1.32 8.71 1.60
C TYR A 33 -0.16 9.70 1.80
N PHE A 34 1.08 9.23 1.63
CA PHE A 34 2.27 10.08 1.73
C PHE A 34 2.34 11.09 0.58
N TYR A 35 2.01 10.68 -0.65
CA TYR A 35 2.01 11.54 -1.82
C TYR A 35 1.02 12.70 -1.67
N VAL A 36 -0.23 12.40 -1.31
CA VAL A 36 -1.28 13.41 -1.10
C VAL A 36 -0.90 14.35 0.04
N ARG A 37 -0.39 13.83 1.16
CA ARG A 37 0.05 14.66 2.29
C ARG A 37 1.20 15.60 1.92
N LYS A 38 2.15 15.14 1.10
CA LYS A 38 3.26 15.97 0.60
C LYS A 38 2.76 17.01 -0.40
N GLN A 39 1.85 16.64 -1.30
CA GLN A 39 1.30 17.53 -2.32
C GLN A 39 0.52 18.68 -1.70
N ILE A 40 -0.37 18.39 -0.74
CA ILE A 40 -1.15 19.42 -0.02
C ILE A 40 -0.22 20.42 0.67
N LYS A 41 0.88 19.94 1.27
CA LYS A 41 1.86 20.82 1.91
C LYS A 41 2.53 21.75 0.89
N HIS A 42 3.00 21.22 -0.24
CA HIS A 42 3.57 22.03 -1.31
C HIS A 42 2.56 23.04 -1.89
N ASP A 43 1.31 22.66 -2.07
CA ASP A 43 0.28 23.55 -2.60
C ASP A 43 -0.09 24.67 -1.61
N THR A 44 -0.02 24.40 -0.31
CA THR A 44 -0.24 25.39 0.76
C THR A 44 0.94 26.38 0.83
N GLU A 45 2.18 25.88 0.79
CA GLU A 45 3.39 26.71 0.81
C GLU A 45 3.53 27.57 -0.45
N ALA A 46 3.13 27.07 -1.61
CA ALA A 46 3.17 27.81 -2.88
C ALA A 46 2.11 28.93 -2.98
N ASN A 47 1.00 28.83 -2.24
CA ASN A 47 -0.04 29.87 -2.21
C ASN A 47 0.17 30.93 -1.13
N GLN A 48 0.87 30.64 -0.03
CA GLN A 48 1.11 31.60 1.06
C GLN A 48 2.26 32.59 0.79
N GLY A 49 3.00 32.45 -0.31
CA GLY A 49 4.05 33.39 -0.74
C GLY A 49 3.55 34.50 -1.68
N LYS A 50 2.24 34.71 -1.79
CA LYS A 50 1.61 35.63 -2.76
C LYS A 50 0.74 36.72 -2.12
N ASP A 51 0.98 37.06 -0.86
CA ASP A 51 0.41 38.24 -0.20
C ASP A 51 1.51 39.24 0.20
#